data_AF-A0A537HDY3-F1
#
_entry.id   AF-A0A537HDY3-F1
#
_cell.length_a   1.000
_cell.length_b   1.000
_cell.length_c   1.000
_cell.angle_alpha   90.00
_cell.angle_beta   90.00
_cell.angle_gamma   90.00
#
_symmetry.space_group_name_H-M   'P 1'
#
loop_
_entity.id
_entity.type
_entity.pdbx_description
1 polymer ?
#
loop_
_entity_poly.entity_id
_entity_poly.type
_entity_poly.pdbx_seq_one_letter_code
_entity_poly.pdbx_strand_id
1 'polypeptide(L)'
;MTDLQELISRGRMIFDGASKRLEVFELVNGSRSTKEIAKKAGRSLVPVDNDLRKIRDMELIQEKKDSKGNVIKMDGHTVYEKTPLIRNISMSYFGDFARTSNLVRSGPRERGGISNSARIRIPLENEILDICKQGEDQLYEFKAPGVSTDKMTREIAGFLHTKGGGIILYGVDDNGVIIGADMRRQDLDQ
;
A
#
# COMPACT_ATOMS: atom_id res chain seq x y z
N MET A 1 16.19 -5.17 15.66
CA MET A 1 14.75 -5.38 15.93
C MET A 1 14.06 -5.10 14.62
N THR A 2 13.42 -6.10 14.00
CA THR A 2 12.77 -5.92 12.70
C THR A 2 11.52 -5.06 12.88
N ASP A 3 11.43 -3.95 12.15
CA ASP A 3 10.26 -3.05 12.19
C ASP A 3 9.17 -3.50 11.19
N LEU A 4 7.94 -3.05 11.43
CA LEU A 4 6.79 -3.30 10.58
C LEU A 4 7.03 -2.88 9.11
N GLN A 5 7.64 -1.71 8.88
CA GLN A 5 7.92 -1.23 7.52
C GLN A 5 8.90 -2.14 6.79
N GLU A 6 9.89 -2.67 7.51
CA GLU A 6 10.87 -3.61 6.97
C GLU A 6 10.19 -4.93 6.56
N LEU A 7 9.32 -5.48 7.41
CA LEU A 7 8.55 -6.69 7.09
C LEU A 7 7.60 -6.47 5.90
N ILE A 8 6.95 -5.31 5.81
CA ILE A 8 6.12 -4.96 4.65
C ILE A 8 6.98 -4.93 3.37
N SER A 9 8.17 -4.35 3.44
CA SER A 9 9.09 -4.24 2.31
C SER A 9 9.60 -5.61 1.85
N ARG A 10 9.99 -6.49 2.79
CA ARG A 10 10.36 -7.89 2.50
C ARG A 10 9.20 -8.67 1.88
N GLY A 11 8.00 -8.47 2.41
CA GLY A 11 6.76 -9.02 1.87
C GLY A 11 6.54 -8.62 0.42
N ARG A 12 6.60 -7.31 0.12
CA ARG A 12 6.47 -6.81 -1.25
C ARG A 12 7.50 -7.43 -2.18
N MET A 13 8.76 -7.47 -1.77
CA MET A 13 9.85 -8.06 -2.57
C MET A 13 9.60 -9.54 -2.89
N ILE A 14 9.13 -10.34 -1.92
CA ILE A 14 8.92 -11.78 -2.14
C ILE A 14 7.61 -12.08 -2.87
N PHE A 15 6.61 -11.21 -2.83
CA PHE A 15 5.33 -11.42 -3.50
C PHE A 15 5.23 -10.78 -4.88
N ASP A 16 6.17 -9.89 -5.23
CA ASP A 16 6.25 -9.27 -6.56
C ASP A 16 6.31 -10.33 -7.68
N GLY A 17 5.43 -10.17 -8.68
CA GLY A 17 5.23 -11.15 -9.75
C GLY A 17 4.81 -12.57 -9.31
N ALA A 18 4.51 -12.79 -8.02
CA ALA A 18 4.31 -14.11 -7.42
C ALA A 18 2.96 -14.23 -6.69
N SER A 19 1.85 -13.91 -7.38
CA SER A 19 0.49 -13.94 -6.83
C SER A 19 0.12 -15.24 -6.11
N LYS A 20 0.50 -16.40 -6.68
CA LYS A 20 0.26 -17.72 -6.06
C LYS A 20 0.97 -17.92 -4.72
N ARG A 21 2.09 -17.21 -4.49
CA ARG A 21 2.80 -17.22 -3.20
C ARG A 21 2.09 -16.35 -2.18
N LEU A 22 1.55 -15.21 -2.61
CA LEU A 22 0.70 -14.36 -1.76
C LEU A 22 -0.55 -15.11 -1.29
N GLU A 23 -1.19 -15.89 -2.18
CA GLU A 23 -2.31 -16.78 -1.82
C GLU A 23 -1.91 -17.79 -0.73
N VAL A 24 -0.72 -18.40 -0.85
CA VAL A 24 -0.19 -19.31 0.18
C VAL A 24 0.01 -18.58 1.51
N PHE A 25 0.59 -17.37 1.49
CA PHE A 25 0.76 -16.54 2.68
C PHE A 25 -0.57 -16.15 3.33
N GLU A 26 -1.59 -15.83 2.54
CA GLU A 26 -2.93 -15.49 3.03
C GLU A 26 -3.53 -16.64 3.87
N LEU A 27 -3.32 -17.88 3.42
CA LEU A 27 -3.83 -19.08 4.08
C LEU A 27 -3.13 -19.42 5.42
N VAL A 28 -1.97 -18.82 5.70
CA VAL A 28 -1.23 -19.01 6.96
C VAL A 28 -1.94 -18.31 8.11
N ASN A 29 -2.38 -19.09 9.09
CA ASN A 29 -3.16 -18.61 10.25
C ASN A 29 -2.84 -19.33 11.57
N GLY A 30 -1.82 -20.19 11.61
CA GLY A 30 -1.47 -20.96 12.81
C GLY A 30 -2.40 -22.15 13.13
N SER A 31 -3.38 -22.46 12.30
CA SER A 31 -4.30 -23.59 12.50
C SER A 31 -4.25 -24.63 11.38
N ARG A 32 -3.42 -24.41 10.36
CA ARG A 32 -3.33 -25.27 9.17
C ARG A 32 -1.91 -25.78 9.00
N SER A 33 -1.78 -27.06 8.70
CA SER A 33 -0.52 -27.64 8.24
C SER A 33 -0.18 -27.23 6.81
N THR A 34 1.09 -27.39 6.42
CA THR A 34 1.55 -27.27 5.02
C THR A 34 0.67 -28.06 4.04
N LYS A 35 0.23 -29.26 4.42
CA LYS A 35 -0.61 -30.13 3.58
C LYS A 35 -2.01 -29.56 3.38
N GLU A 36 -2.62 -29.02 4.42
CA GLU A 36 -3.95 -28.38 4.33
C GLU A 36 -3.88 -27.08 3.54
N ILE A 37 -2.83 -26.28 3.72
CA ILE A 37 -2.58 -25.08 2.91
C ILE A 37 -2.44 -25.46 1.43
N ALA A 38 -1.68 -26.50 1.11
CA ALA A 38 -1.52 -26.97 -0.26
C ALA A 38 -2.84 -27.43 -0.89
N LYS A 39 -3.62 -28.22 -0.15
CA LYS A 39 -4.97 -28.65 -0.57
C LYS A 39 -5.87 -27.47 -0.83
N LYS A 40 -5.88 -26.47 0.06
CA LYS A 40 -6.75 -25.28 -0.05
C LYS A 40 -6.31 -24.31 -1.15
N ALA A 41 -5.01 -24.22 -1.41
CA ALA A 41 -4.47 -23.47 -2.54
C ALA A 41 -4.65 -24.20 -3.89
N GLY A 42 -5.08 -25.47 -3.89
CA GLY A 42 -5.18 -26.29 -5.10
C GLY A 42 -3.81 -26.56 -5.75
N ARG A 43 -2.74 -26.60 -4.94
CA ARG A 43 -1.36 -26.74 -5.41
C ARG A 43 -0.71 -27.99 -4.81
N SER A 44 0.25 -28.57 -5.52
CA SER A 44 1.05 -29.69 -5.01
C SER A 44 1.82 -29.30 -3.74
N LEU A 45 2.06 -30.27 -2.86
CA LEU A 45 2.69 -30.04 -1.56
C LEU A 45 4.09 -29.42 -1.67
N VAL A 46 4.94 -29.94 -2.55
CA VAL A 46 6.35 -29.52 -2.65
C VAL A 46 6.50 -28.03 -3.05
N PRO A 47 5.81 -27.52 -4.09
CA PRO A 47 5.82 -26.09 -4.39
C PRO A 47 5.35 -25.19 -3.23
N VAL A 48 4.33 -25.63 -2.49
CA VAL A 48 3.77 -24.87 -1.36
C VAL A 48 4.72 -24.86 -0.18
N ASP A 49 5.37 -26.00 0.10
CA ASP A 49 6.41 -26.08 1.12
C ASP A 49 7.60 -25.17 0.78
N ASN A 50 8.03 -25.16 -0.49
CA ASN A 50 9.09 -24.25 -0.96
C ASN A 50 8.68 -22.78 -0.82
N ASP A 51 7.44 -22.42 -1.13
CA ASP A 51 6.93 -21.05 -0.92
C ASP A 51 6.93 -20.69 0.57
N LEU A 52 6.45 -21.57 1.45
CA LEU A 52 6.45 -21.34 2.90
C LEU A 52 7.86 -21.19 3.47
N ARG A 53 8.84 -21.97 3.01
CA ARG A 53 10.25 -21.78 3.40
C ARG A 53 10.74 -20.39 3.03
N LYS A 54 10.53 -19.94 1.78
CA LYS A 54 10.96 -18.60 1.36
C LYS A 54 10.27 -17.49 2.16
N ILE A 55 8.97 -17.64 2.45
CA ILE A 55 8.20 -16.67 3.25
C ILE A 55 8.74 -16.63 4.70
N ARG A 56 9.10 -17.78 5.27
CA ARG A 56 9.73 -17.89 6.60
C ARG A 56 11.12 -17.26 6.61
N ASP A 57 11.92 -17.50 5.58
CA ASP A 57 13.28 -16.94 5.46
C ASP A 57 13.25 -15.40 5.34
N MET A 58 12.11 -14.82 4.91
CA MET A 58 11.83 -13.38 4.95
C MET A 58 11.26 -12.88 6.28
N GLU A 59 11.15 -13.75 7.29
CA GLU A 59 10.61 -13.47 8.63
C GLU A 59 9.13 -13.05 8.65
N LEU A 60 8.37 -13.36 7.60
CA LEU A 60 6.94 -13.04 7.50
C LEU A 60 6.06 -14.06 8.23
N ILE A 61 6.55 -15.29 8.32
CA ILE A 61 5.91 -16.38 9.06
C ILE A 61 6.94 -17.08 9.93
N GLN A 62 6.46 -17.76 10.96
CA GLN A 62 7.25 -18.58 11.86
C GLN A 62 6.59 -19.95 12.06
N GLU A 63 7.40 -20.93 12.42
CA GLU A 63 6.90 -22.23 12.85
C GLU A 63 6.13 -22.05 14.16
N LYS A 64 4.89 -22.56 14.21
CA LYS A 64 4.09 -22.49 15.42
C LYS A 64 4.67 -23.43 16.47
N LYS A 65 4.87 -22.92 17.68
CA LYS A 65 5.41 -23.69 18.81
C LYS A 65 4.33 -23.96 19.86
N ASP A 66 4.44 -25.10 20.53
CA ASP A 66 3.62 -25.41 21.71
C ASP A 66 4.13 -24.67 22.95
N SER A 67 3.47 -24.85 24.09
CA SER A 67 3.88 -24.25 25.38
C SER A 67 5.25 -24.72 25.89
N LYS A 68 5.80 -25.79 25.30
CA LYS A 68 7.11 -26.35 25.61
C LYS A 68 8.18 -25.95 24.57
N GLY A 69 7.83 -25.14 23.57
CA GLY A 69 8.71 -24.69 22.51
C GLY A 69 8.88 -25.66 21.34
N ASN A 70 8.18 -26.78 21.31
CA ASN A 70 8.26 -27.75 20.20
C ASN A 70 7.45 -27.28 19.00
N VAL A 71 7.95 -27.55 17.80
CA VAL A 71 7.24 -27.23 16.55
C VAL A 71 5.99 -28.10 16.42
N ILE A 72 4.84 -27.45 16.26
CA ILE A 72 3.56 -28.12 16.05
C ILE A 72 3.51 -28.68 14.63
N LYS A 73 3.17 -29.96 14.54
CA LYS A 73 2.90 -30.65 13.28
C LYS A 73 1.50 -31.24 13.30
N MET A 74 0.79 -31.17 12.17
CA MET A 74 -0.48 -31.86 11.95
C MET A 74 -0.34 -32.73 10.70
N ASP A 75 -0.77 -33.98 10.77
CA ASP A 75 -0.57 -34.99 9.72
C ASP A 75 0.89 -35.15 9.27
N GLY A 76 1.85 -34.97 10.17
CA GLY A 76 3.29 -35.03 9.87
C GLY A 76 3.87 -33.76 9.23
N HIS A 77 3.06 -32.73 9.00
CA HIS A 77 3.46 -31.48 8.34
C HIS A 77 3.45 -30.29 9.30
N THR A 78 4.41 -29.38 9.14
CA THR A 78 4.59 -28.20 10.00
C THR A 78 3.41 -27.24 9.92
N VAL A 79 3.04 -26.65 11.05
CA VAL A 79 2.08 -25.56 11.15
C VAL A 79 2.84 -24.24 11.23
N TYR A 80 2.49 -23.29 10.37
CA TYR A 80 3.06 -21.95 10.38
C TYR A 80 2.04 -20.92 10.87
N GLU A 81 2.53 -19.85 11.50
CA GLU A 81 1.75 -18.67 11.85
C GLU A 81 2.44 -17.39 11.34
N LYS A 82 1.66 -16.34 11.10
CA LYS A 82 2.19 -15.03 10.72
C LYS A 82 2.92 -14.40 11.91
N THR A 83 4.03 -13.73 11.63
CA THR A 83 4.77 -12.92 12.60
C THR A 83 3.83 -11.89 13.23
N PRO A 84 3.87 -11.66 14.56
CA PRO A 84 2.88 -10.83 15.25
C PRO A 84 2.68 -9.44 14.65
N LEU A 85 3.76 -8.79 14.21
CA LEU A 85 3.73 -7.44 13.64
C LEU A 85 2.88 -7.35 12.35
N ILE A 86 2.87 -8.40 11.52
CA ILE A 86 2.14 -8.39 10.24
C ILE A 86 0.84 -9.19 10.25
N ARG A 87 0.49 -9.81 11.39
CA ARG A 87 -0.69 -10.68 11.53
C ARG A 87 -2.00 -9.98 11.13
N ASN A 88 -2.11 -8.69 11.45
CA ASN A 88 -3.31 -7.87 11.22
C ASN A 88 -3.19 -6.93 10.03
N ILE A 89 -2.09 -7.02 9.27
CA ILE A 89 -1.86 -6.16 8.11
C ILE A 89 -2.67 -6.68 6.92
N SER A 90 -3.35 -5.76 6.23
CA SER A 90 -4.13 -6.10 5.04
C SER A 90 -3.22 -6.68 3.94
N MET A 91 -3.69 -7.73 3.26
CA MET A 91 -2.94 -8.34 2.14
C MET A 91 -2.66 -7.35 1.01
N SER A 92 -3.45 -6.27 0.91
CA SER A 92 -3.23 -5.18 -0.05
C SER A 92 -1.89 -4.46 0.11
N TYR A 93 -1.26 -4.48 1.29
CA TYR A 93 0.09 -3.93 1.50
C TYR A 93 1.18 -4.74 0.81
N PHE A 94 0.88 -6.01 0.51
CA PHE A 94 1.79 -6.98 -0.07
C PHE A 94 1.53 -7.23 -1.57
N GLY A 95 0.55 -6.53 -2.14
CA GLY A 95 0.18 -6.63 -3.55
C GLY A 95 1.00 -5.73 -4.47
N ASP A 96 0.75 -5.88 -5.77
CA ASP A 96 1.40 -5.16 -6.86
C ASP A 96 1.24 -3.63 -6.74
N PHE A 97 2.36 -2.89 -6.68
CA PHE A 97 2.36 -1.42 -6.61
C PHE A 97 1.68 -0.75 -7.81
N ALA A 98 1.63 -1.44 -8.95
CA ALA A 98 1.03 -0.89 -10.17
C ALA A 98 -0.51 -0.87 -10.15
N ARG A 99 -1.17 -1.46 -9.15
CA ARG A 99 -2.65 -1.52 -9.07
C ARG A 99 -3.17 -1.14 -7.69
N THR A 100 -3.16 0.16 -7.41
CA THR A 100 -3.80 0.79 -6.24
C THR A 100 -5.33 0.60 -6.17
N SER A 101 -5.96 0.09 -7.24
CA SER A 101 -7.40 -0.21 -7.30
C SER A 101 -7.88 -1.20 -6.22
N ASN A 102 -6.99 -2.05 -5.71
CA ASN A 102 -7.34 -3.10 -4.73
C ASN A 102 -7.27 -2.63 -3.26
N LEU A 103 -6.79 -1.41 -3.01
CA LEU A 103 -6.74 -0.80 -1.66
C LEU A 103 -8.07 -0.12 -1.28
N VAL A 104 -8.98 0.09 -2.24
CA VAL A 104 -10.31 0.64 -1.99
C VAL A 104 -11.23 -0.51 -1.56
N ARG A 105 -11.55 -0.57 -0.27
CA ARG A 105 -12.61 -1.47 0.24
C ARG A 105 -13.88 -1.19 -0.54
N SER A 106 -14.37 -2.22 -1.24
CA SER A 106 -15.61 -2.16 -2.00
C SER A 106 -16.79 -2.04 -1.03
N GLY A 107 -17.34 -0.84 -0.90
CA GLY A 107 -18.73 -0.67 -0.48
C GLY A 107 -19.69 -1.27 -1.52
N PRO A 108 -20.99 -1.42 -1.20
CA PRO A 108 -21.96 -2.04 -2.09
C PRO A 108 -21.94 -1.34 -3.45
N ARG A 109 -21.69 -2.12 -4.51
CA ARG A 109 -21.62 -1.64 -5.89
C ARG A 109 -23.01 -1.18 -6.35
N GLU A 110 -23.24 0.12 -6.36
CA GLU A 110 -24.19 0.69 -7.30
C GLU A 110 -23.61 0.58 -8.71
N ARG A 111 -24.33 -0.13 -9.56
CA ARG A 111 -24.05 -0.24 -11.00
C ARG A 111 -24.37 1.10 -11.66
N GLY A 112 -23.45 2.05 -11.56
CA GLY A 112 -23.38 3.22 -12.44
C GLY A 112 -22.27 3.00 -13.46
N GLY A 113 -22.61 3.08 -14.75
CA GLY A 113 -21.65 2.91 -15.84
C GLY A 113 -20.40 3.77 -15.65
N ILE A 114 -19.25 3.18 -15.96
CA ILE A 114 -17.95 3.86 -15.93
C ILE A 114 -17.97 4.91 -17.04
N SER A 115 -18.33 6.14 -16.67
CA SER A 115 -17.91 7.32 -17.42
C SER A 115 -16.40 7.41 -17.27
N ASN A 116 -15.69 7.52 -18.39
CA ASN A 116 -14.25 7.73 -18.46
C ASN A 116 -13.82 8.74 -17.38
N SER A 117 -12.91 8.33 -16.48
CA SER A 117 -12.30 9.25 -15.53
C SER A 117 -11.70 10.42 -16.33
N ALA A 118 -12.30 11.60 -16.22
CA ALA A 118 -11.75 12.81 -16.81
C ALA A 118 -10.33 12.95 -16.25
N ARG A 119 -9.32 12.81 -17.10
CA ARG A 119 -7.94 13.08 -16.71
C ARG A 119 -7.87 14.56 -16.36
N ILE A 120 -7.34 14.90 -15.19
CA ILE A 120 -7.07 16.30 -14.83
C ILE A 120 -6.20 16.88 -15.93
N ARG A 121 -6.67 17.95 -16.54
CA ARG A 121 -5.89 18.73 -17.49
C ARG A 121 -4.89 19.55 -16.70
N ILE A 122 -3.60 19.40 -17.00
CA ILE A 122 -2.55 20.26 -16.43
C ILE A 122 -2.72 21.66 -17.04
N PRO A 123 -2.90 22.72 -16.22
CA PRO A 123 -3.03 24.08 -16.71
C PRO A 123 -1.77 24.57 -17.42
N LEU A 124 -1.95 25.40 -18.44
CA LEU A 124 -0.87 26.15 -19.08
C LEU A 124 -0.44 27.34 -18.21
N GLU A 125 0.73 27.90 -18.47
CA GLU A 125 1.29 29.02 -17.68
C GLU A 125 0.31 30.19 -17.47
N ASN A 126 -0.36 30.65 -18.53
CA ASN A 126 -1.35 31.72 -18.42
C ASN A 126 -2.57 31.32 -17.58
N GLU A 127 -2.98 30.05 -17.63
CA GLU A 127 -4.08 29.52 -16.83
C GLU A 127 -3.67 29.44 -15.35
N ILE A 128 -2.41 29.11 -15.04
CA ILE A 128 -1.87 29.14 -13.67
C ILE A 128 -1.95 30.56 -13.09
N LEU A 129 -1.56 31.58 -13.87
CA LEU A 129 -1.66 32.98 -13.43
C LEU A 129 -3.11 33.40 -13.15
N ASP A 130 -4.05 32.91 -13.94
CA ASP A 130 -5.47 33.22 -13.74
C ASP A 130 -6.06 32.44 -12.54
N ILE A 131 -5.64 31.20 -12.31
CA ILE A 131 -5.97 30.42 -11.11
C ILE A 131 -5.46 31.14 -9.86
N CYS A 132 -4.21 31.58 -9.85
CA CYS A 132 -3.64 32.35 -8.74
C CYS A 132 -4.44 33.63 -8.42
N LYS A 133 -5.00 34.30 -9.43
CA LYS A 133 -5.88 35.48 -9.21
C LYS A 133 -7.26 35.11 -8.69
N GLN A 134 -7.80 33.95 -9.10
CA GLN A 134 -9.13 33.49 -8.70
C GLN A 134 -9.15 32.90 -7.29
N GLY A 135 -8.00 32.40 -6.82
CA GLY A 135 -7.86 31.77 -5.52
C GLY A 135 -8.01 30.26 -5.58
N GLU A 136 -7.91 29.62 -4.41
CA GLU A 136 -8.11 28.18 -4.25
C GLU A 136 -9.55 27.77 -4.53
N ASP A 137 -9.73 26.54 -5.01
CA ASP A 137 -11.05 25.95 -5.24
C ASP A 137 -11.02 24.44 -4.96
N GLN A 138 -12.08 23.73 -5.37
CA GLN A 138 -12.16 22.28 -5.16
C GLN A 138 -11.08 21.49 -5.93
N LEU A 139 -10.49 22.08 -6.96
CA LEU A 139 -9.49 21.46 -7.84
C LEU A 139 -8.07 21.99 -7.59
N TYR A 140 -7.91 23.21 -7.07
CA TYR A 140 -6.63 23.87 -6.87
C TYR A 140 -6.38 24.23 -5.40
N GLU A 141 -5.23 23.81 -4.90
CA GLU A 141 -4.72 24.14 -3.56
C GLU A 141 -3.38 24.87 -3.69
N PHE A 142 -3.18 25.94 -2.92
CA PHE A 142 -1.91 26.67 -2.90
C PHE A 142 -1.11 26.25 -1.68
N LYS A 143 0.21 26.10 -1.83
CA LYS A 143 1.10 25.86 -0.71
C LYS A 143 2.37 26.67 -0.84
N ALA A 144 2.66 27.44 0.20
CA ALA A 144 3.92 28.14 0.34
C ALA A 144 5.09 27.15 0.56
N PRO A 145 6.33 27.55 0.22
CA PRO A 145 7.52 26.80 0.61
C PRO A 145 7.61 26.64 2.12
N GLY A 146 8.19 25.53 2.58
CA GLY A 146 8.34 25.23 4.01
C GLY A 146 7.07 24.68 4.68
N VAL A 147 6.00 24.43 3.91
CA VAL A 147 4.85 23.65 4.40
C VAL A 147 5.33 22.27 4.86
N SER A 148 4.87 21.87 6.05
CA SER A 148 5.22 20.59 6.64
C SER A 148 4.63 19.41 5.86
N THR A 149 5.32 18.28 5.90
CA THR A 149 4.94 17.07 5.17
C THR A 149 3.57 16.53 5.57
N ASP A 150 3.15 16.71 6.83
CA ASP A 150 1.83 16.29 7.32
C ASP A 150 0.69 17.12 6.70
N LYS A 151 0.90 18.42 6.49
CA LYS A 151 -0.06 19.29 5.81
C LYS A 151 -0.16 18.93 4.34
N MET A 152 0.99 18.76 3.67
CA MET A 152 1.01 18.32 2.26
C MET A 152 0.32 16.97 2.07
N THR A 153 0.59 16.01 2.96
CA THR A 153 -0.04 14.68 2.95
C THR A 153 -1.55 14.76 3.13
N ARG A 154 -2.03 15.68 3.95
CA ARG A 154 -3.47 15.90 4.18
C ARG A 154 -4.18 16.35 2.91
N GLU A 155 -3.60 17.30 2.17
CA GLU A 155 -4.21 17.77 0.92
C GLU A 155 -4.19 16.69 -0.16
N ILE A 156 -3.08 15.97 -0.28
CA ILE A 156 -2.96 14.83 -1.20
C ILE A 156 -4.05 13.79 -0.87
N ALA A 157 -4.23 13.46 0.42
CA ALA A 157 -5.27 12.54 0.85
C ALA A 157 -6.69 13.07 0.55
N GLY A 158 -6.90 14.39 0.67
CA GLY A 158 -8.14 15.06 0.28
C GLY A 158 -8.46 14.86 -1.20
N PHE A 159 -7.52 15.15 -2.08
CA PHE A 159 -7.70 14.98 -3.52
C PHE A 159 -7.83 13.52 -3.95
N LEU A 160 -7.16 12.59 -3.27
CA LEU A 160 -7.33 11.15 -3.53
C LEU A 160 -8.76 10.65 -3.29
N HIS A 161 -9.56 11.38 -2.49
CA HIS A 161 -10.96 11.03 -2.23
C HIS A 161 -11.95 11.63 -3.24
N THR A 162 -11.51 12.51 -4.15
CA THR A 162 -12.38 13.11 -5.17
C THR A 162 -12.37 12.27 -6.46
N LYS A 163 -13.46 12.30 -7.23
CA LYS A 163 -13.53 11.58 -8.53
C LYS A 163 -12.58 12.15 -9.59
N GLY A 164 -12.19 13.41 -9.43
CA GLY A 164 -11.38 14.16 -10.36
C GLY A 164 -9.93 14.35 -9.92
N GLY A 165 -9.55 14.05 -8.67
CA GLY A 165 -8.28 14.48 -8.09
C GLY A 165 -8.19 16.00 -7.89
N GLY A 166 -6.97 16.55 -7.86
CA GLY A 166 -6.69 17.97 -7.74
C GLY A 166 -5.22 18.31 -8.04
N ILE A 167 -4.92 19.61 -8.07
CA ILE A 167 -3.61 20.18 -8.38
C ILE A 167 -3.16 21.02 -7.19
N ILE A 168 -1.95 20.76 -6.70
CA ILE A 168 -1.30 21.60 -5.69
C ILE A 168 -0.29 22.50 -6.41
N LEU A 169 -0.46 23.82 -6.31
CA LEU A 169 0.50 24.82 -6.76
C LEU A 169 1.47 25.13 -5.63
N TYR A 170 2.64 24.50 -5.67
CA TYR A 170 3.69 24.70 -4.68
C TYR A 170 4.56 25.93 -5.02
N GLY A 171 4.84 26.76 -4.02
CA GLY A 171 5.48 28.06 -4.21
C GLY A 171 4.48 29.21 -4.41
N VAL A 172 3.22 29.00 -4.02
CA VAL A 172 2.14 30.00 -4.07
C VAL A 172 1.59 30.15 -2.66
N ASP A 173 1.49 31.38 -2.17
CA ASP A 173 0.88 31.70 -0.88
C ASP A 173 -0.66 31.59 -0.93
N ASP A 174 -1.31 31.51 0.24
CA ASP A 174 -2.78 31.37 0.38
C ASP A 174 -3.54 32.54 -0.28
N ASN A 175 -2.88 33.68 -0.48
CA ASN A 175 -3.42 34.86 -1.17
C ASN A 175 -3.22 34.82 -2.71
N GLY A 176 -2.74 33.70 -3.26
CA GLY A 176 -2.47 33.56 -4.70
C GLY A 176 -1.18 34.24 -5.17
N VAL A 177 -0.36 34.74 -4.25
CA VAL A 177 0.93 35.37 -4.59
C VAL A 177 1.96 34.30 -4.89
N ILE A 178 2.54 34.34 -6.09
CA ILE A 178 3.62 33.44 -6.49
C ILE A 178 4.92 33.90 -5.81
N ILE A 179 5.37 33.12 -4.83
CA ILE A 179 6.58 33.38 -4.05
C ILE A 179 7.78 32.55 -4.52
N GLY A 180 7.52 31.52 -5.34
CA GLY A 180 8.53 30.61 -5.85
C GLY A 180 8.87 29.48 -4.86
N ALA A 181 9.46 28.39 -5.35
CA ALA A 181 9.83 27.23 -4.56
C ALA A 181 11.35 27.18 -4.37
N ASP A 182 11.91 28.17 -3.68
CA ASP A 182 13.37 28.28 -3.49
C ASP A 182 13.88 27.40 -2.35
N MET A 183 13.39 26.16 -2.30
CA MET A 183 13.90 25.09 -1.43
C MET A 183 14.59 24.07 -2.31
N ARG A 184 15.83 23.72 -1.96
CA ARG A 184 16.57 22.67 -2.67
C ARG A 184 15.78 21.37 -2.53
N ARG A 185 15.76 20.53 -3.58
CA ARG A 185 15.07 19.22 -3.59
C ARG A 185 15.29 18.34 -2.34
N GLN A 186 16.34 18.60 -1.57
CA GLN A 186 16.73 17.88 -0.36
C GLN A 186 15.85 18.12 0.88
N ASP A 187 15.03 19.17 0.90
CA ASP A 187 14.22 19.50 2.09
C ASP A 187 12.82 18.89 2.06
N LEU A 188 12.40 18.31 0.93
CA LEU A 188 11.12 17.58 0.79
C LEU A 188 11.23 16.09 1.17
N ASP A 189 12.46 15.58 1.30
CA ASP A 189 12.78 14.15 1.55
C ASP A 189 13.19 13.87 3.01
N GLN A 190 12.92 14.77 3.97
CA GLN A 190 13.21 14.57 5.40
C GLN A 190 11.97 14.31 6.26
#